data_AF-A0AAV0Y6P1-F1
#
_entry.id   AF-A0AAV0Y6P1-F1
#
_cell.length_a   1.000
_cell.length_b   1.000
_cell.length_c   1.000
_cell.angle_alpha   90.00
_cell.angle_beta   90.00
_cell.angle_gamma   90.00
#
_symmetry.space_group_name_H-M   'P 1'
#
loop_
_entity.id
_entity.type
_entity.pdbx_description
1 polymer ?
#
loop_
_entity_poly.entity_id
_entity_poly.type
_entity_poly.pdbx_seq_one_letter_code
_entity_poly.pdbx_strand_id
1 'polypeptide(L)'
;MAADDELERNKRAKGRALAKRDSYVVRIKAIHTTALSASDDATKAPRLLAASAKLDNLLTGFEIEDNAVFEAYCALDMLGEYTTDLLVEVNEWVYDIQSIAARYRVQPVAGGDPHVAQPRVFRRLPEIPLPQFDGDIHKWPAFHDQFLAVVSQSPDIPDIERFYHLRSCIQGSAADVIRGILVSGATFAVAWATLVSRYDKPRLVAGSFVDQLLQVPVASVDSLSDLNKFMSVFGEGISVLTALQVPDLGDFILFSLASRCLSSSCRTLFESETTGDFPTVDDLFTFIKNRIAILERVQGAAGKQAVLAPRPKDRPSAPSKWSRKMDRPSPTSLVSAVQVPAPSPHTVSCQYCNKSHALDVCRKFSSLPADERTKWARAQSICFSCLSPGHWSPSCKAPAKCAICSRRHHSLLHPTFTDVVPSSEAESAV
;
A
#
# COMPACT_ATOMS: atom_id res chain seq x y z
N MET A 1 31.02 33.92 40.24
CA MET A 1 30.04 34.11 41.33
C MET A 1 28.63 33.83 40.83
N ALA A 2 28.04 34.62 39.93
CA ALA A 2 26.66 34.41 39.46
C ALA A 2 26.35 32.99 38.91
N ALA A 3 27.25 32.40 38.11
CA ALA A 3 27.05 31.06 37.55
C ALA A 3 27.17 29.93 38.59
N ASP A 4 27.96 30.15 39.65
CA ASP A 4 28.15 29.19 40.75
C ASP A 4 26.93 29.21 41.69
N ASP A 5 26.38 30.40 41.93
CA ASP A 5 25.12 30.60 42.67
C ASP A 5 23.91 30.00 41.95
N GLU A 6 23.88 30.03 40.61
CA GLU A 6 22.83 29.44 39.79
C GLU A 6 22.90 27.90 39.77
N LEU A 7 24.11 27.35 39.64
CA LEU A 7 24.33 25.91 39.73
C LEU A 7 23.90 25.34 41.09
N GLU A 8 24.27 26.00 42.19
CA GLU A 8 23.84 25.60 43.54
C GLU A 8 22.33 25.73 43.75
N ARG A 9 21.69 26.74 43.13
CA ARG A 9 20.23 26.87 43.15
C ARG A 9 19.56 25.70 42.45
N ASN A 10 20.06 25.29 41.28
CA ASN A 10 19.51 24.18 40.49
C ASN A 10 19.70 22.83 41.21
N LYS A 11 20.86 22.59 41.85
CA LYS A 11 21.07 21.40 42.69
C LYS A 11 20.07 21.32 43.85
N ARG A 12 19.82 22.44 44.54
CA ARG A 12 18.82 22.49 45.63
C ARG A 12 17.40 22.28 45.09
N ALA A 13 17.09 22.76 43.89
CA ALA A 13 15.80 22.52 43.24
C ALA A 13 15.60 21.03 42.92
N LYS A 14 16.60 20.37 42.32
CA LYS A 14 16.64 18.92 42.08
C LYS A 14 16.38 18.13 43.37
N GLY A 15 17.11 18.45 44.45
CA GLY A 15 16.94 17.77 45.73
C GLY A 15 15.54 17.91 46.33
N ARG A 16 14.90 19.09 46.21
CA ARG A 16 13.53 19.29 46.69
C ARG A 16 12.50 18.55 45.84
N ALA A 17 12.62 18.58 44.52
CA ALA A 17 11.72 17.91 43.61
C ALA A 17 11.77 16.38 43.82
N LEU A 18 12.97 15.81 43.93
CA LEU A 18 13.15 14.38 44.24
C LEU A 18 12.48 13.97 45.55
N ALA A 19 12.75 14.71 46.64
CA ALA A 19 12.17 14.40 47.94
C ALA A 19 10.64 14.44 47.95
N LYS A 20 10.05 15.39 47.20
CA LYS A 20 8.60 15.49 47.09
C LYS A 20 8.00 14.39 46.21
N ARG A 21 8.61 14.11 45.05
CA ARG A 21 8.20 13.00 44.18
C ARG A 21 8.21 11.68 44.95
N ASP A 22 9.29 11.40 45.67
CA ASP A 22 9.44 10.17 46.46
C ASP A 22 8.39 10.09 47.59
N SER A 23 7.96 11.23 48.14
CA SER A 23 6.84 11.27 49.10
C SER A 23 5.52 10.79 48.48
N TYR A 24 5.23 11.17 47.23
CA TYR A 24 4.04 10.67 46.53
C TYR A 24 4.16 9.18 46.19
N VAL A 25 5.32 8.74 45.70
CA VAL A 25 5.62 7.33 45.39
C VAL A 25 5.35 6.45 46.62
N VAL A 26 5.88 6.83 47.80
CA VAL A 26 5.68 6.08 49.04
C VAL A 26 4.19 6.00 49.42
N ARG A 27 3.44 7.09 49.24
CA ARG A 27 2.01 7.13 49.55
C ARG A 27 1.19 6.25 48.60
N ILE A 28 1.47 6.30 47.30
CA ILE A 28 0.80 5.46 46.31
C ILE A 28 1.12 3.98 46.56
N LYS A 29 2.40 3.65 46.79
CA LYS A 29 2.84 2.28 47.13
C LYS A 29 2.17 1.73 48.40
N ALA A 30 1.93 2.57 49.40
CA ALA A 30 1.22 2.17 50.61
C ALA A 30 -0.26 1.82 50.33
N ILE A 31 -0.92 2.55 49.43
CA ILE A 31 -2.28 2.24 48.99
C ILE A 31 -2.28 0.94 48.17
N HIS A 32 -1.29 0.74 47.29
CA HIS A 32 -1.13 -0.48 46.50
C HIS A 32 -0.96 -1.72 47.39
N THR A 33 -0.09 -1.63 48.41
CA THR A 33 0.08 -2.69 49.41
C THR A 33 -1.23 -2.99 50.15
N THR A 34 -2.02 -1.95 50.44
CA THR A 34 -3.34 -2.09 51.05
C THR A 34 -4.33 -2.76 50.09
N ALA A 35 -4.24 -2.47 48.79
CA ALA A 35 -5.07 -3.07 47.75
C ALA A 35 -4.78 -4.56 47.60
N LEU A 36 -3.50 -4.95 47.47
CA LEU A 36 -3.09 -6.36 47.44
C LEU A 36 -3.58 -7.11 48.69
N SER A 37 -3.39 -6.52 49.87
CA SER A 37 -3.88 -7.09 51.13
C SER A 37 -5.40 -7.25 51.18
N ALA A 38 -6.16 -6.35 50.53
CA ALA A 38 -7.61 -6.43 50.47
C ALA A 38 -8.10 -7.46 49.44
N SER A 39 -7.30 -7.74 48.39
CA SER A 39 -7.58 -8.82 47.45
C SER A 39 -7.56 -10.19 48.13
N ASP A 40 -6.68 -10.39 49.11
CA ASP A 40 -6.60 -11.63 49.89
C ASP A 40 -7.59 -11.65 51.08
N ASP A 41 -7.88 -10.48 51.65
CA ASP A 41 -8.70 -10.33 52.86
C ASP A 41 -9.76 -9.22 52.69
N ALA A 42 -11.00 -9.63 52.44
CA ALA A 42 -12.14 -8.74 52.22
C ALA A 42 -12.44 -7.80 53.41
N THR A 43 -11.96 -8.10 54.63
CA THR A 43 -12.17 -7.23 55.80
C THR A 43 -11.43 -5.89 55.67
N LYS A 44 -10.41 -5.81 54.81
CA LYS A 44 -9.61 -4.60 54.56
C LYS A 44 -10.22 -3.69 53.48
N ALA A 45 -11.29 -4.13 52.81
CA ALA A 45 -11.95 -3.38 51.73
C ALA A 45 -12.39 -1.95 52.13
N PRO A 46 -12.98 -1.68 53.32
CA PRO A 46 -13.37 -0.32 53.69
C PRO A 46 -12.18 0.65 53.75
N ARG A 47 -11.03 0.18 54.23
CA ARG A 47 -9.79 0.96 54.29
C ARG A 47 -9.24 1.24 52.90
N LEU A 48 -9.27 0.25 52.02
CA LEU A 48 -8.90 0.43 50.61
C LEU A 48 -9.81 1.46 49.93
N LEU A 49 -11.12 1.37 50.09
CA LEU A 49 -12.07 2.30 49.47
C LEU A 49 -11.81 3.74 49.93
N ALA A 50 -11.62 3.95 51.23
CA ALA A 50 -11.29 5.28 51.78
C ALA A 50 -9.94 5.81 51.27
N ALA A 51 -8.93 4.95 51.10
CA ALA A 51 -7.62 5.33 50.58
C ALA A 51 -7.67 5.62 49.07
N SER A 52 -8.39 4.80 48.29
CA SER A 52 -8.56 4.94 46.84
C SER A 52 -9.23 6.26 46.43
N ALA A 53 -10.06 6.84 47.31
CA ALA A 53 -10.69 8.14 47.06
C ALA A 53 -9.69 9.31 46.97
N LYS A 54 -8.45 9.12 47.45
CA LYS A 54 -7.38 10.12 47.37
C LYS A 54 -6.36 9.82 46.27
N LEU A 55 -6.53 8.73 45.52
CA LEU A 55 -5.53 8.23 44.60
C LEU A 55 -5.24 9.20 43.46
N ASP A 56 -6.29 9.75 42.83
CA ASP A 56 -6.14 10.67 41.69
C ASP A 56 -5.34 11.93 42.09
N ASN A 57 -5.64 12.49 43.28
CA ASN A 57 -4.88 13.62 43.82
C ASN A 57 -3.40 13.29 44.10
N LEU A 58 -3.09 12.04 44.43
CA LEU A 58 -1.71 11.61 44.65
C LEU A 58 -0.98 11.42 43.32
N LEU A 59 -1.66 10.86 42.31
CA LEU A 59 -1.10 10.68 40.98
C LEU A 59 -0.79 12.04 40.33
N THR A 60 -1.74 12.98 40.34
CA THR A 60 -1.50 14.33 39.83
C THR A 60 -0.35 15.02 40.57
N GLY A 61 -0.26 14.85 41.90
CA GLY A 61 0.85 15.40 42.68
C GLY A 61 2.20 14.77 42.33
N PHE A 62 2.23 13.46 42.06
CA PHE A 62 3.41 12.76 41.59
C PHE A 62 3.87 13.28 40.22
N GLU A 63 2.97 13.40 39.25
CA GLU A 63 3.28 13.87 37.89
C GLU A 63 3.87 15.29 37.88
N ILE A 64 3.32 16.19 38.70
CA ILE A 64 3.83 17.56 38.84
C ILE A 64 5.27 17.54 39.37
N GLU A 65 5.54 16.77 40.41
CA GLU A 65 6.87 16.74 41.03
C GLU A 65 7.87 15.92 40.19
N ASP A 66 7.43 14.90 39.44
CA ASP A 66 8.27 14.17 38.48
C ASP A 66 8.68 15.06 37.30
N ASN A 67 7.78 15.89 36.79
CA ASN A 67 8.13 16.94 35.82
C ASN A 67 9.11 17.96 36.41
N ALA A 68 8.96 18.36 37.67
CA ALA A 68 9.91 19.24 38.34
C ALA A 68 11.30 18.58 38.51
N VAL A 69 11.36 17.26 38.72
CA VAL A 69 12.62 16.49 38.70
C VAL A 69 13.22 16.53 37.29
N PHE A 70 12.44 16.25 36.26
CA PHE A 70 12.88 16.30 34.87
C PHE A 70 13.48 17.68 34.51
N GLU A 71 12.77 18.77 34.80
CA GLU A 71 13.24 20.14 34.56
C GLU A 71 14.55 20.43 35.31
N ALA A 72 14.67 19.98 36.56
CA ALA A 72 15.89 20.17 37.34
C ALA A 72 17.08 19.38 36.80
N TYR A 73 16.86 18.20 36.22
CA TYR A 73 17.89 17.41 35.54
C TYR A 73 18.32 18.07 34.22
N CYS A 74 17.38 18.63 33.46
CA CYS A 74 17.68 19.45 32.27
C CYS A 74 18.53 20.67 32.62
N ALA A 75 18.16 21.40 33.69
CA ALA A 75 18.88 22.60 34.14
C ALA A 75 20.31 22.32 34.67
N LEU A 76 20.62 21.06 34.95
CA LEU A 76 21.95 20.61 35.39
C LEU A 76 22.73 19.86 34.29
N ASP A 77 22.17 19.76 33.07
CA ASP A 77 22.72 18.96 31.97
C ASP A 77 22.95 17.48 32.35
N MET A 78 22.07 16.94 33.19
CA MET A 78 22.12 15.58 33.72
C MET A 78 21.01 14.68 33.15
N LEU A 79 20.44 15.02 31.99
CA LEU A 79 19.26 14.35 31.45
C LEU A 79 19.43 12.83 31.28
N GLY A 80 20.65 12.36 31.00
CA GLY A 80 20.96 10.93 30.88
C GLY A 80 20.79 10.13 32.17
N GLU A 81 20.68 10.78 33.33
CA GLU A 81 20.41 10.14 34.62
C GLU A 81 18.91 10.08 34.96
N TYR A 82 18.04 10.71 34.16
CA TYR A 82 16.59 10.63 34.37
C TYR A 82 16.04 9.33 33.79
N THR A 83 15.25 8.61 34.57
CA THR A 83 14.67 7.31 34.19
C THR A 83 13.15 7.35 34.21
N THR A 84 12.51 6.76 33.22
CA THR A 84 11.04 6.63 33.15
C THR A 84 10.50 5.42 33.91
N ASP A 85 11.36 4.52 34.39
CA ASP A 85 10.96 3.26 35.03
C ASP A 85 10.05 3.46 36.24
N LEU A 86 10.34 4.50 37.05
CA LEU A 86 9.54 4.83 38.23
C LEU A 86 8.12 5.29 37.87
N LEU A 87 7.96 6.04 36.77
CA LEU A 87 6.65 6.47 36.28
C LEU A 87 5.81 5.26 35.84
N VAL A 88 6.44 4.30 35.15
CA VAL A 88 5.80 3.04 34.77
C VAL A 88 5.35 2.26 36.01
N GLU A 89 6.23 2.10 36.99
CA GLU A 89 5.93 1.37 38.23
C GLU A 89 4.78 2.01 39.02
N VAL A 90 4.74 3.34 39.13
CA VAL A 90 3.67 4.07 39.81
C VAL A 90 2.33 3.92 39.10
N ASN A 91 2.31 3.94 37.76
CA ASN A 91 1.08 3.77 36.99
C ASN A 91 0.50 2.34 37.13
N GLU A 92 1.35 1.32 37.07
CA GLU A 92 0.94 -0.07 37.34
C GLU A 92 0.28 -0.20 38.72
N TRP A 93 0.87 0.42 39.75
CA TRP A 93 0.26 0.45 41.09
C TRP A 93 -1.12 1.12 41.11
N VAL A 94 -1.30 2.22 40.38
CA VAL A 94 -2.59 2.92 40.31
C VAL A 94 -3.66 2.03 39.68
N TYR A 95 -3.36 1.39 38.56
CA TYR A 95 -4.29 0.48 37.88
C TYR A 95 -4.70 -0.69 38.78
N ASP A 96 -3.74 -1.30 39.47
CA ASP A 96 -4.01 -2.36 40.45
C ASP A 96 -4.93 -1.88 41.58
N ILE A 97 -4.66 -0.71 42.17
CA ILE A 97 -5.49 -0.13 43.24
C ILE A 97 -6.93 0.08 42.75
N GLN A 98 -7.10 0.69 41.57
CA GLN A 98 -8.41 0.99 40.99
C GLN A 98 -9.19 -0.29 40.68
N SER A 99 -8.54 -1.28 40.07
CA SER A 99 -9.17 -2.56 39.71
C SER A 99 -9.66 -3.33 40.93
N ILE A 100 -8.85 -3.37 42.01
CA ILE A 100 -9.21 -4.05 43.25
C ILE A 100 -10.30 -3.27 43.99
N ALA A 101 -10.18 -1.95 44.10
CA ALA A 101 -11.18 -1.11 44.78
C ALA A 101 -12.55 -1.18 44.09
N ALA A 102 -12.60 -1.28 42.76
CA ALA A 102 -13.84 -1.39 42.00
C ALA A 102 -14.66 -2.64 42.36
N ARG A 103 -14.01 -3.76 42.73
CA ARG A 103 -14.68 -5.00 43.15
C ARG A 103 -15.55 -4.81 44.39
N TYR A 104 -15.20 -3.85 45.25
CA TYR A 104 -15.90 -3.59 46.52
C TYR A 104 -16.86 -2.41 46.49
N ARG A 105 -16.93 -1.65 45.38
CA ARG A 105 -17.88 -0.53 45.22
C ARG A 105 -19.29 -0.97 44.80
N VAL A 106 -19.54 -2.28 44.65
CA VAL A 106 -20.86 -2.84 44.33
C VAL A 106 -21.47 -3.52 45.54
N GLN A 107 -22.31 -2.79 46.30
CA GLN A 107 -23.60 -3.25 46.85
C GLN A 107 -24.31 -2.08 47.56
N PRO A 108 -25.65 -2.00 47.45
CA PRO A 108 -26.46 -2.55 48.52
C PRO A 108 -27.56 -3.50 48.05
N VAL A 109 -27.75 -4.53 48.88
CA VAL A 109 -28.88 -5.44 48.95
C VAL A 109 -30.10 -4.69 49.51
N ALA A 110 -31.26 -4.78 48.86
CA ALA A 110 -32.55 -4.47 49.48
C ALA A 110 -33.60 -5.50 49.02
N GLY A 111 -34.16 -6.22 49.98
CA GLY A 111 -35.29 -7.11 49.77
C GLY A 111 -36.62 -6.36 49.66
N GLY A 112 -37.63 -7.04 49.13
CA GLY A 112 -39.04 -6.65 49.22
C GLY A 112 -39.75 -6.44 47.88
N ASP A 113 -40.61 -7.41 47.56
CA ASP A 113 -41.75 -7.45 46.63
C ASP A 113 -41.60 -7.63 45.10
N PRO A 114 -42.48 -8.44 44.46
CA PRO A 114 -42.35 -8.89 43.08
C PRO A 114 -43.40 -8.22 42.19
N HIS A 115 -43.15 -7.03 41.69
CA HIS A 115 -43.71 -6.60 40.41
C HIS A 115 -42.96 -5.37 39.90
N VAL A 116 -42.86 -5.28 38.57
CA VAL A 116 -42.28 -4.19 37.75
C VAL A 116 -40.88 -4.48 37.21
N ALA A 117 -40.88 -4.71 35.89
CA ALA A 117 -39.81 -4.58 34.90
C ALA A 117 -38.43 -5.16 35.28
N GLN A 118 -38.09 -6.29 34.67
CA GLN A 118 -36.72 -6.79 34.60
C GLN A 118 -35.78 -5.66 34.17
N PRO A 119 -34.76 -5.28 34.99
CA PRO A 119 -33.70 -4.43 34.50
C PRO A 119 -32.90 -5.28 33.53
N ARG A 120 -32.79 -4.79 32.29
CA ARG A 120 -31.86 -5.35 31.31
C ARG A 120 -30.49 -5.40 31.98
N VAL A 121 -30.03 -6.61 32.24
CA VAL A 121 -28.64 -6.88 32.59
C VAL A 121 -27.83 -6.38 31.41
N PHE A 122 -27.24 -5.18 31.49
CA PHE A 122 -26.13 -4.82 30.64
C PHE A 122 -25.01 -5.78 31.02
N ARG A 123 -24.96 -6.93 30.34
CA ARG A 123 -23.74 -7.73 30.26
C ARG A 123 -22.71 -6.76 29.70
N ARG A 124 -21.77 -6.31 30.54
CA ARG A 124 -20.62 -5.54 30.05
C ARG A 124 -20.03 -6.36 28.93
N LEU A 125 -20.07 -5.81 27.72
CA LEU A 125 -19.34 -6.38 26.60
C LEU A 125 -17.87 -6.49 27.04
N PRO A 126 -17.18 -7.57 26.68
CA PRO A 126 -15.74 -7.66 26.90
C PRO A 126 -15.06 -6.37 26.46
N GLU A 127 -14.11 -5.89 27.26
CA GLU A 127 -13.34 -4.69 26.95
C GLU A 127 -12.71 -4.86 25.57
N ILE A 128 -13.00 -3.93 24.65
CA ILE A 128 -12.50 -4.01 23.27
C ILE A 128 -10.98 -3.84 23.37
N PRO A 129 -10.18 -4.85 22.99
CA PRO A 129 -8.74 -4.71 23.06
C PRO A 129 -8.30 -3.54 22.19
N LEU A 130 -7.32 -2.79 22.69
CA LEU A 130 -6.71 -1.70 21.93
C LEU A 130 -6.19 -2.26 20.59
N PRO A 131 -6.52 -1.61 19.45
CA PRO A 131 -6.14 -2.11 18.15
C PRO A 131 -4.63 -2.03 17.96
N GLN A 132 -4.07 -2.91 17.13
CA GLN A 132 -2.64 -2.91 16.80
C GLN A 132 -2.43 -2.55 15.33
N PHE A 133 -1.43 -1.72 15.06
CA PHE A 133 -1.13 -1.24 13.72
C PHE A 133 0.37 -1.24 13.41
N ASP A 134 0.75 -1.98 12.38
CA ASP A 134 2.13 -2.19 11.93
C ASP A 134 2.56 -1.29 10.76
N GLY A 135 1.61 -0.56 10.18
CA GLY A 135 1.79 0.27 8.98
C GLY A 135 1.23 -0.34 7.70
N ASP A 136 0.51 -1.46 7.75
CA ASP A 136 -0.21 -2.00 6.60
C ASP A 136 -1.40 -1.10 6.23
N ILE A 137 -1.35 -0.47 5.05
CA ILE A 137 -2.39 0.44 4.56
C ILE A 137 -3.78 -0.21 4.48
N HIS A 138 -3.88 -1.53 4.32
CA HIS A 138 -5.17 -2.22 4.26
C HIS A 138 -5.85 -2.31 5.63
N LYS A 139 -5.06 -2.29 6.71
CA LYS A 139 -5.55 -2.33 8.09
C LYS A 139 -5.84 -0.94 8.66
N TRP A 140 -5.36 0.12 8.00
CA TRP A 140 -5.48 1.49 8.47
C TRP A 140 -6.94 1.93 8.73
N PRO A 141 -7.92 1.72 7.82
CA PRO A 141 -9.29 2.18 8.07
C PRO A 141 -9.90 1.58 9.35
N ALA A 142 -9.73 0.27 9.55
CA ALA A 142 -10.22 -0.42 10.74
C ALA A 142 -9.51 0.06 12.02
N PHE A 143 -8.19 0.20 11.97
CA PHE A 143 -7.41 0.73 13.09
C PHE A 143 -7.83 2.16 13.46
N HIS A 144 -7.93 3.03 12.46
CA HIS A 144 -8.27 4.44 12.61
C HIS A 144 -9.62 4.60 13.31
N ASP A 145 -10.65 3.92 12.81
CA ASP A 145 -12.01 4.02 13.36
C ASP A 145 -12.10 3.43 14.76
N GLN A 146 -11.45 2.28 14.99
CA GLN A 146 -11.44 1.64 16.32
C GLN A 146 -10.67 2.48 17.35
N PHE A 147 -9.54 3.07 16.97
CA PHE A 147 -8.77 3.95 17.86
C PHE A 147 -9.53 5.24 18.16
N LEU A 148 -10.17 5.85 17.16
CA LEU A 148 -11.00 7.04 17.38
C LEU A 148 -12.16 6.73 18.32
N ALA A 149 -12.85 5.59 18.13
CA ALA A 149 -13.99 5.20 18.95
C ALA A 149 -13.62 4.90 20.41
N VAL A 150 -12.45 4.32 20.66
CA VAL A 150 -12.02 3.92 22.02
C VAL A 150 -11.30 5.05 22.76
N VAL A 151 -10.40 5.76 22.08
CA VAL A 151 -9.42 6.65 22.74
C VAL A 151 -9.65 8.13 22.38
N SER A 152 -9.84 8.44 21.10
CA SER A 152 -9.84 9.84 20.66
C SER A 152 -11.16 10.57 20.89
N GLN A 153 -12.30 9.88 20.79
CA GLN A 153 -13.64 10.48 20.98
C GLN A 153 -14.13 10.41 22.43
N SER A 154 -13.39 9.76 23.32
CA SER A 154 -13.67 9.69 24.75
C SER A 154 -13.29 11.01 25.42
N PRO A 155 -14.26 11.82 25.92
CA PRO A 155 -13.98 13.15 26.49
C PRO A 155 -13.18 13.10 27.79
N ASP A 156 -13.16 11.95 28.46
CA ASP A 156 -12.54 11.76 29.78
C ASP A 156 -11.03 11.47 29.71
N ILE A 157 -10.47 11.26 28.51
CA ILE A 157 -9.05 10.90 28.34
C ILE A 157 -8.26 12.16 27.93
N PRO A 158 -7.26 12.61 28.68
CA PRO A 158 -6.42 13.74 28.29
C PRO A 158 -5.51 13.38 27.09
N ASP A 159 -5.11 14.38 26.29
CA ASP A 159 -4.32 14.16 25.07
C ASP A 159 -2.99 13.44 25.30
N ILE A 160 -2.40 13.61 26.48
CA ILE A 160 -1.17 12.90 26.84
C ILE A 160 -1.41 11.40 27.01
N GLU A 161 -2.51 11.00 27.65
CA GLU A 161 -2.93 9.59 27.74
C GLU A 161 -3.31 9.03 26.37
N ARG A 162 -4.00 9.83 25.53
CA ARG A 162 -4.27 9.44 24.13
C ARG A 162 -2.99 9.14 23.38
N PHE A 163 -1.93 9.91 23.59
CA PHE A 163 -0.64 9.66 22.95
C PHE A 163 0.06 8.42 23.52
N TYR A 164 -0.01 8.17 24.83
CA TYR A 164 0.50 6.92 25.39
C TYR A 164 -0.22 5.69 24.82
N HIS A 165 -1.55 5.73 24.75
CA HIS A 165 -2.33 4.69 24.09
C HIS A 165 -1.93 4.53 22.62
N LEU A 166 -1.82 5.63 21.87
CA LEU A 166 -1.38 5.60 20.47
C LEU A 166 -0.04 4.86 20.32
N ARG A 167 0.95 5.16 21.17
CA ARG A 167 2.26 4.49 21.12
C ARG A 167 2.19 3.00 21.47
N SER A 168 1.28 2.59 22.36
CA SER A 168 1.08 1.18 22.70
C SER A 168 0.36 0.38 21.60
N CYS A 169 -0.37 1.09 20.72
CA CYS A 169 -1.17 0.52 19.64
C CYS A 169 -0.42 0.43 18.31
N ILE A 170 0.73 1.08 18.17
CA ILE A 170 1.50 1.10 16.92
C ILE A 170 2.82 0.36 17.07
N GLN A 171 3.23 -0.31 16.00
CA GLN A 171 4.45 -1.09 15.94
C GLN A 171 5.10 -0.98 14.55
N GLY A 172 6.34 -1.48 14.44
CA GLY A 172 7.06 -1.54 13.17
C GLY A 172 7.13 -0.19 12.46
N SER A 173 6.75 -0.18 11.18
CA SER A 173 6.87 1.02 10.34
C SER A 173 5.98 2.18 10.81
N ALA A 174 4.84 1.90 11.43
CA ALA A 174 3.97 2.94 11.97
C ALA A 174 4.58 3.62 13.21
N ALA A 175 5.22 2.84 14.09
CA ALA A 175 5.94 3.40 15.23
C ALA A 175 7.13 4.26 14.79
N ASP A 176 7.82 3.84 13.73
CA ASP A 176 8.97 4.56 13.18
C ASP A 176 8.62 5.98 12.70
N VAL A 177 7.40 6.18 12.19
CA VAL A 177 6.89 7.46 11.65
C VAL A 177 6.81 8.54 12.72
N ILE A 178 6.43 8.19 13.95
CA ILE A 178 6.25 9.16 15.04
C ILE A 178 7.33 9.04 16.13
N ARG A 179 8.35 8.20 15.92
CA ARG A 179 9.41 7.91 16.91
C ARG A 179 10.11 9.15 17.45
N GLY A 180 10.32 10.15 16.59
CA GLY A 180 10.99 11.41 16.93
C GLY A 180 10.10 12.46 17.58
N ILE A 181 8.79 12.22 17.69
CA ILE A 181 7.84 13.14 18.32
C ILE A 181 7.85 12.87 19.82
N LEU A 182 8.27 13.88 20.61
CA LEU A 182 8.27 13.80 22.07
C LEU A 182 6.83 13.60 22.57
N VAL A 183 6.66 12.76 23.60
CA VAL A 183 5.33 12.48 24.15
C VAL A 183 4.91 13.61 25.07
N SER A 184 3.89 14.36 24.66
CA SER A 184 3.20 15.37 25.45
C SER A 184 1.77 15.54 24.94
N GLY A 185 0.88 16.13 25.76
CA GLY A 185 -0.49 16.43 25.31
C GLY A 185 -0.53 17.32 24.07
N ALA A 186 0.32 18.35 24.00
CA ALA A 186 0.38 19.27 22.87
C ALA A 186 0.83 18.62 21.55
N THR A 187 1.60 17.54 21.63
CA THR A 187 2.16 16.83 20.47
C THR A 187 1.29 15.68 19.96
N PHE A 188 0.26 15.27 20.71
CA PHE A 188 -0.65 14.20 20.26
C PHE A 188 -1.26 14.51 18.89
N ALA A 189 -1.79 15.73 18.72
CA ALA A 189 -2.39 16.15 17.46
C ALA A 189 -1.40 16.08 16.29
N VAL A 190 -0.12 16.42 16.53
CA VAL A 190 0.94 16.33 15.52
C VAL A 190 1.25 14.88 15.17
N ALA A 191 1.38 14.00 16.17
CA ALA A 191 1.62 12.58 15.96
C ALA A 191 0.47 11.92 15.19
N TRP A 192 -0.77 12.20 15.59
CA TRP A 192 -1.97 11.69 14.92
C TRP A 192 -2.05 12.17 13.46
N ALA A 193 -1.88 13.48 13.23
CA ALA A 193 -1.88 14.04 11.88
C ALA A 193 -0.75 13.45 11.00
N THR A 194 0.41 13.15 11.58
CA THR A 194 1.52 12.52 10.87
C THR A 194 1.18 11.10 10.42
N LEU A 195 0.51 10.30 11.26
CA LEU A 195 0.02 8.97 10.90
C LEU A 195 -1.07 9.03 9.83
N VAL A 196 -2.07 9.90 10.01
CA VAL A 196 -3.15 10.13 9.03
C VAL A 196 -2.54 10.50 7.68
N SER A 197 -1.65 11.49 7.62
CA SER A 197 -0.99 11.90 6.37
C SER A 197 -0.21 10.76 5.69
N ARG A 198 0.37 9.84 6.47
CA ARG A 198 1.18 8.75 5.94
C ARG A 198 0.35 7.57 5.44
N TYR A 199 -0.71 7.21 6.16
CA TYR A 199 -1.43 5.94 6.01
C TYR A 199 -2.88 6.09 5.55
N ASP A 200 -3.49 7.27 5.70
CA ASP A 200 -4.84 7.54 5.22
C ASP A 200 -4.86 7.77 3.71
N LYS A 201 -4.79 6.66 2.97
CA LYS A 201 -4.67 6.65 1.50
C LYS A 201 -5.79 5.82 0.87
N PRO A 202 -7.05 6.28 0.95
CA PRO A 202 -8.21 5.51 0.51
C PRO A 202 -8.14 5.11 -0.97
N ARG A 203 -7.56 5.96 -1.85
CA ARG A 203 -7.34 5.61 -3.26
C ARG A 203 -6.35 4.47 -3.47
N LEU A 204 -5.25 4.42 -2.70
CA LEU A 204 -4.28 3.34 -2.83
C LEU A 204 -4.87 2.01 -2.35
N VAL A 205 -5.62 2.04 -1.25
CA VAL A 205 -6.33 0.87 -0.72
C VAL A 205 -7.40 0.42 -1.72
N ALA A 206 -8.23 1.32 -2.23
CA ALA A 206 -9.23 0.99 -3.25
C ALA A 206 -8.58 0.39 -4.51
N GLY A 207 -7.48 0.99 -4.98
CA GLY A 207 -6.75 0.53 -6.16
C GLY A 207 -6.17 -0.87 -6.02
N SER A 208 -5.62 -1.23 -4.85
CA SER A 208 -5.10 -2.58 -4.62
C SER A 208 -6.20 -3.64 -4.63
N PHE A 209 -7.38 -3.34 -4.08
CA PHE A 209 -8.53 -4.25 -4.12
C PHE A 209 -9.05 -4.39 -5.55
N VAL A 210 -9.18 -3.30 -6.31
CA VAL A 210 -9.52 -3.37 -7.74
C VAL A 210 -8.51 -4.23 -8.49
N ASP A 211 -7.21 -4.06 -8.23
CA ASP A 211 -6.16 -4.86 -8.84
C ASP A 211 -6.26 -6.36 -8.50
N GLN A 212 -6.58 -6.69 -7.25
CA GLN A 212 -6.82 -8.05 -6.79
C GLN A 212 -8.04 -8.68 -7.47
N LEU A 213 -9.15 -7.93 -7.56
CA LEU A 213 -10.38 -8.39 -8.23
C LEU A 213 -10.14 -8.65 -9.72
N LEU A 214 -9.35 -7.80 -10.39
CA LEU A 214 -9.00 -7.96 -11.81
C LEU A 214 -8.02 -9.11 -12.07
N GLN A 215 -7.32 -9.61 -11.05
CA GLN A 215 -6.38 -10.73 -11.16
C GLN A 215 -7.02 -12.10 -10.86
N VAL A 216 -8.29 -12.13 -10.44
CA VAL A 216 -8.99 -13.39 -10.15
C VAL A 216 -9.07 -14.21 -11.46
N PRO A 217 -8.51 -15.44 -11.48
CA PRO A 217 -8.52 -16.26 -12.67
C PRO A 217 -9.94 -16.73 -12.99
N VAL A 218 -10.22 -16.90 -14.28
CA VAL A 218 -11.48 -17.51 -14.73
C VAL A 218 -11.48 -18.99 -14.32
N ALA A 219 -12.49 -19.39 -13.56
CA ALA A 219 -12.68 -20.79 -13.20
C ALA A 219 -12.97 -21.62 -14.46
N SER A 220 -12.24 -22.71 -14.66
CA SER A 220 -12.45 -23.61 -15.79
C SER A 220 -13.57 -24.63 -15.55
N VAL A 221 -13.84 -24.93 -14.28
CA VAL A 221 -14.85 -25.88 -13.81
C VAL A 221 -15.39 -25.36 -12.48
N ASP A 222 -16.68 -25.60 -12.23
CA ASP A 222 -17.29 -25.26 -10.94
C ASP A 222 -16.82 -26.24 -9.87
N SER A 223 -16.15 -25.73 -8.84
CA SER A 223 -15.80 -26.48 -7.63
C SER A 223 -16.25 -25.69 -6.40
N LEU A 224 -16.68 -26.40 -5.34
CA LEU A 224 -17.09 -25.77 -4.09
C LEU A 224 -15.98 -24.88 -3.51
N SER A 225 -14.72 -25.33 -3.61
CA SER A 225 -13.55 -24.58 -3.16
C SER A 225 -13.36 -23.29 -3.96
N ASP A 226 -13.47 -23.35 -5.28
CA ASP A 226 -13.28 -22.18 -6.15
C ASP A 226 -14.42 -21.16 -5.99
N LEU A 227 -15.66 -21.62 -5.84
CA LEU A 227 -16.81 -20.75 -5.60
C LEU A 227 -16.75 -20.07 -4.21
N ASN A 228 -16.32 -20.79 -3.17
CA ASN A 228 -16.10 -20.18 -1.86
C ASN A 228 -14.96 -19.15 -1.90
N LYS A 229 -13.88 -19.45 -2.63
CA LYS A 229 -12.77 -18.50 -2.82
C LYS A 229 -13.22 -17.26 -3.59
N PHE A 230 -14.03 -17.43 -4.65
CA PHE A 230 -14.65 -16.33 -5.38
C PHE A 230 -15.48 -15.45 -4.45
N MET A 231 -16.38 -16.06 -3.66
CA MET A 231 -17.25 -15.34 -2.73
C MET A 231 -16.44 -14.59 -1.67
N SER A 232 -15.37 -15.19 -1.15
CA SER A 232 -14.47 -14.52 -0.20
C SER A 232 -13.79 -13.31 -0.84
N VAL A 233 -13.16 -13.48 -2.00
CA VAL A 233 -12.39 -12.40 -2.64
C VAL A 233 -13.27 -11.24 -3.10
N PHE A 234 -14.38 -11.53 -3.79
CA PHE A 234 -15.30 -10.50 -4.26
C PHE A 234 -16.13 -9.92 -3.12
N GLY A 235 -16.61 -10.75 -2.18
CA GLY A 235 -17.37 -10.28 -1.02
C GLY A 235 -16.56 -9.34 -0.14
N GLU A 236 -15.31 -9.69 0.18
CA GLU A 236 -14.42 -8.82 0.93
C GLU A 236 -14.07 -7.56 0.15
N GLY A 237 -13.64 -7.69 -1.11
CA GLY A 237 -13.24 -6.55 -1.94
C GLY A 237 -14.36 -5.53 -2.16
N ILE A 238 -15.58 -5.98 -2.47
CA ILE A 238 -16.75 -5.10 -2.63
C ILE A 238 -17.12 -4.45 -1.30
N SER A 239 -17.05 -5.19 -0.18
CA SER A 239 -17.36 -4.63 1.14
C SER A 239 -16.40 -3.50 1.51
N VAL A 240 -15.10 -3.69 1.28
CA VAL A 240 -14.09 -2.66 1.54
C VAL A 240 -14.26 -1.46 0.62
N LEU A 241 -14.47 -1.67 -0.69
CA LEU A 241 -14.69 -0.58 -1.64
C LEU A 241 -15.93 0.25 -1.29
N THR A 242 -16.97 -0.40 -0.77
CA THR A 242 -18.18 0.28 -0.28
C THR A 242 -17.88 1.09 0.99
N ALA A 243 -17.12 0.52 1.93
CA ALA A 243 -16.74 1.19 3.17
C ALA A 243 -15.84 2.43 2.96
N LEU A 244 -14.99 2.41 1.93
CA LEU A 244 -14.10 3.53 1.58
C LEU A 244 -14.82 4.75 0.99
N GLN A 245 -16.13 4.65 0.71
CA GLN A 245 -16.95 5.75 0.18
C GLN A 245 -16.35 6.42 -1.07
N VAL A 246 -15.88 5.61 -2.03
CA VAL A 246 -15.38 6.11 -3.32
C VAL A 246 -16.51 6.90 -4.01
N PRO A 247 -16.31 8.18 -4.40
CA PRO A 247 -17.39 9.04 -4.89
C PRO A 247 -18.15 8.49 -6.10
N ASP A 248 -17.40 7.97 -7.08
CA ASP A 248 -17.94 7.22 -8.22
C ASP A 248 -17.07 5.97 -8.45
N LEU A 249 -17.57 4.83 -7.98
CA LEU A 249 -16.88 3.55 -8.13
C LEU A 249 -16.74 3.14 -9.59
N GLY A 250 -17.73 3.45 -10.44
CA GLY A 250 -17.71 3.09 -11.85
C GLY A 250 -16.60 3.82 -12.58
N ASP A 251 -16.53 5.14 -12.39
CA ASP A 251 -15.47 5.96 -12.97
C ASP A 251 -14.09 5.61 -12.40
N PHE A 252 -13.98 5.32 -11.10
CA PHE A 252 -12.73 4.87 -10.49
C PHE A 252 -12.21 3.54 -11.07
N ILE A 253 -13.10 2.58 -11.33
CA ILE A 253 -12.74 1.31 -11.98
C ILE A 253 -12.27 1.57 -13.42
N LEU A 254 -12.98 2.41 -14.18
CA LEU A 254 -12.58 2.79 -15.53
C LEU A 254 -11.22 3.50 -15.54
N PHE A 255 -10.98 4.41 -14.60
CA PHE A 255 -9.70 5.09 -14.41
C PHE A 255 -8.60 4.08 -14.12
N SER A 256 -8.84 3.15 -13.20
CA SER A 256 -7.87 2.11 -12.82
C SER A 256 -7.51 1.22 -14.01
N LEU A 257 -8.51 0.81 -14.80
CA LEU A 257 -8.32 0.04 -16.03
C LEU A 257 -7.51 0.80 -17.08
N ALA A 258 -7.83 2.07 -17.31
CA ALA A 258 -7.13 2.91 -18.28
C ALA A 258 -5.67 3.21 -17.84
N SER A 259 -5.47 3.55 -16.57
CA SER A 259 -4.15 3.85 -16.00
C SER A 259 -3.20 2.66 -16.07
N ARG A 260 -3.71 1.43 -15.84
CA ARG A 260 -2.93 0.18 -15.97
C ARG A 260 -2.35 -0.05 -17.37
N CYS A 261 -2.96 0.51 -18.41
CA CYS A 261 -2.47 0.42 -19.79
C CYS A 261 -1.31 1.39 -20.09
N LEU A 262 -0.96 2.30 -19.16
CA LEU A 262 0.10 3.29 -19.33
C LEU A 262 1.45 2.79 -18.81
N SER A 263 2.54 3.32 -19.38
CA SER A 263 3.89 3.04 -18.88
C SER A 263 4.07 3.56 -17.44
N SER A 264 4.99 2.96 -16.69
CA SER A 264 5.31 3.39 -15.32
C SER A 264 5.69 4.87 -15.27
N SER A 265 6.54 5.33 -16.20
CA SER A 265 6.92 6.74 -16.28
C SER A 265 5.74 7.67 -16.52
N CYS A 266 4.76 7.26 -17.34
CA CYS A 266 3.58 8.07 -17.61
C CYS A 266 2.66 8.15 -16.37
N ARG A 267 2.50 7.04 -15.65
CA ARG A 267 1.77 7.00 -14.38
C ARG A 267 2.44 7.84 -13.30
N THR A 268 3.76 7.76 -13.16
CA THR A 268 4.52 8.59 -12.20
C THR A 268 4.33 10.08 -12.47
N LEU A 269 4.37 10.49 -13.75
CA LEU A 269 4.11 11.88 -14.11
C LEU A 269 2.68 12.31 -13.79
N PHE A 270 1.70 11.46 -14.10
CA PHE A 270 0.30 11.73 -13.76
C PHE A 270 0.10 11.94 -12.25
N GLU A 271 0.64 11.04 -11.43
CA GLU A 271 0.57 11.13 -9.96
C GLU A 271 1.32 12.34 -9.41
N SER A 272 2.33 12.87 -10.12
CA SER A 272 3.03 14.09 -9.72
C SER A 272 2.27 15.38 -10.04
N GLU A 273 1.38 15.34 -11.03
CA GLU A 273 0.58 16.49 -11.48
C GLU A 273 -0.83 16.49 -10.86
N THR A 274 -1.29 15.33 -10.41
CA THR A 274 -2.64 15.16 -9.84
C THR A 274 -2.69 15.62 -8.39
N THR A 275 -3.68 16.44 -8.07
CA THR A 275 -3.91 16.96 -6.71
C THR A 275 -5.14 16.37 -6.03
N GLY A 276 -5.98 15.64 -6.77
CA GLY A 276 -7.22 15.05 -6.25
C GLY A 276 -7.01 13.65 -5.66
N ASP A 277 -7.78 13.33 -4.62
CA ASP A 277 -7.73 12.01 -3.97
C ASP A 277 -8.26 10.90 -4.87
N PHE A 278 -9.29 11.16 -5.68
CA PHE A 278 -9.89 10.23 -6.65
C PHE A 278 -10.00 10.91 -8.02
N PRO A 279 -8.96 10.85 -8.87
CA PRO A 279 -9.03 11.38 -10.22
C PRO A 279 -9.97 10.56 -11.10
N THR A 280 -10.61 11.25 -12.04
CA THR A 280 -11.54 10.67 -12.99
C THR A 280 -10.85 10.13 -14.24
N VAL A 281 -11.58 9.36 -15.05
CA VAL A 281 -11.11 8.98 -16.40
C VAL A 281 -10.85 10.21 -17.27
N ASP A 282 -11.67 11.25 -17.13
CA ASP A 282 -11.54 12.48 -17.88
C ASP A 282 -10.28 13.29 -17.49
N ASP A 283 -9.91 13.27 -16.21
CA ASP A 283 -8.64 13.85 -15.73
C ASP A 283 -7.46 13.13 -16.38
N LEU A 284 -7.50 11.80 -16.42
CA LEU A 284 -6.48 11.00 -17.07
C LEU A 284 -6.39 11.30 -18.58
N PHE A 285 -7.53 11.40 -19.27
CA PHE A 285 -7.56 11.75 -20.68
C PHE A 285 -7.06 13.16 -20.95
N THR A 286 -7.38 14.12 -20.09
CA THR A 286 -6.87 15.49 -20.18
C THR A 286 -5.35 15.51 -20.03
N PHE A 287 -4.81 14.80 -19.04
CA PHE A 287 -3.37 14.63 -18.89
C PHE A 287 -2.73 13.95 -20.11
N ILE A 288 -3.31 12.87 -20.63
CA ILE A 288 -2.77 12.16 -21.79
C ILE A 288 -2.79 13.05 -23.05
N LYS A 289 -3.85 13.83 -23.27
CA LYS A 289 -3.90 14.83 -24.36
C LYS A 289 -2.77 15.85 -24.23
N ASN A 290 -2.55 16.37 -23.03
CA ASN A 290 -1.43 17.29 -22.75
C ASN A 290 -0.07 16.62 -23.00
N ARG A 291 0.09 15.38 -22.55
CA ARG A 291 1.32 14.61 -22.74
C ARG A 291 1.62 14.34 -24.22
N ILE A 292 0.60 14.01 -25.02
CA ILE A 292 0.71 13.88 -26.48
C ILE A 292 1.18 15.20 -27.08
N ALA A 293 0.51 16.32 -26.76
CA ALA A 293 0.88 17.64 -27.28
C ALA A 293 2.31 18.07 -26.89
N ILE A 294 2.80 17.67 -25.71
CA ILE A 294 4.19 17.90 -25.30
C ILE A 294 5.14 17.07 -26.17
N LEU A 295 4.86 15.77 -26.34
CA LEU A 295 5.69 14.87 -27.14
C LEU A 295 5.74 15.28 -28.60
N GLU A 296 4.64 15.78 -29.18
CA GLU A 296 4.60 16.34 -30.53
C GLU A 296 5.52 17.56 -30.68
N ARG A 297 5.56 18.46 -29.69
CA ARG A 297 6.48 19.62 -29.70
C ARG A 297 7.94 19.20 -29.55
N VAL A 298 8.22 18.24 -28.66
CA VAL A 298 9.59 17.75 -28.42
C VAL A 298 10.10 16.93 -29.62
N GLN A 299 9.28 16.06 -30.21
CA GLN A 299 9.61 15.35 -31.45
C GLN A 299 9.71 16.31 -32.64
N GLY A 300 8.85 17.34 -32.71
CA GLY A 300 8.95 18.39 -33.72
C GLY A 300 10.25 19.21 -33.63
N ALA A 301 10.80 19.38 -32.42
CA ALA A 301 12.09 20.00 -32.18
C ALA A 301 13.27 19.08 -32.54
N ALA A 302 13.15 17.77 -32.29
CA ALA A 302 14.17 16.77 -32.68
C ALA A 302 14.10 16.39 -34.18
N GLY A 303 12.95 16.62 -34.84
CA GLY A 303 12.70 16.34 -36.27
C GLY A 303 13.40 17.30 -37.24
N LYS A 304 14.16 18.27 -36.74
CA LYS A 304 15.06 19.12 -37.54
C LYS A 304 16.53 18.96 -37.16
N GLN A 305 16.97 17.78 -36.73
CA GLN A 305 18.34 17.40 -37.10
C GLN A 305 18.33 17.17 -38.61
N ALA A 306 18.83 18.17 -39.33
CA ALA A 306 19.11 18.08 -40.75
C ALA A 306 19.81 16.74 -41.02
N VAL A 307 19.10 15.86 -41.73
CA VAL A 307 19.74 14.77 -42.45
C VAL A 307 20.73 15.47 -43.37
N LEU A 308 22.01 15.48 -42.98
CA LEU A 308 23.10 15.82 -43.87
C LEU A 308 22.92 14.93 -45.10
N ALA A 309 22.54 15.56 -46.20
CA ALA A 309 22.30 14.91 -47.47
C ALA A 309 23.49 14.00 -47.80
N PRO A 310 23.27 12.78 -48.34
CA PRO A 310 24.36 11.95 -48.82
C PRO A 310 25.13 12.74 -49.89
N ARG A 311 26.44 12.92 -49.68
CA ARG A 311 27.35 13.53 -50.67
C ARG A 311 27.18 12.83 -52.03
N PRO A 312 27.04 13.57 -53.15
CA PRO A 312 27.07 12.97 -54.47
C PRO A 312 28.48 12.47 -54.76
N LYS A 313 28.60 11.19 -55.17
CA LYS A 313 29.85 10.61 -55.66
C LYS A 313 30.03 11.00 -57.11
N ASP A 314 30.79 12.06 -57.35
CA ASP A 314 31.41 12.30 -58.65
C ASP A 314 32.63 11.39 -58.82
N ARG A 315 32.54 10.44 -59.75
CA ARG A 315 33.66 10.00 -60.60
C ARG A 315 33.11 9.29 -61.83
N PRO A 316 33.31 9.82 -63.05
CA PRO A 316 32.98 9.11 -64.28
C PRO A 316 34.14 8.18 -64.68
N SER A 317 33.82 6.92 -64.99
CA SER A 317 34.62 6.10 -65.91
C SER A 317 33.80 5.95 -67.19
N ALA A 318 34.40 6.37 -68.30
CA ALA A 318 33.80 6.46 -69.63
C ALA A 318 33.81 5.07 -70.34
N PRO A 319 33.48 4.97 -71.64
CA PRO A 319 32.11 4.80 -72.12
C PRO A 319 31.97 3.65 -73.13
N SER A 320 30.77 3.10 -73.32
CA SER A 320 30.25 2.56 -74.60
C SER A 320 28.84 2.02 -74.33
N LYS A 321 27.85 1.99 -75.21
CA LYS A 321 27.64 2.40 -76.60
C LYS A 321 26.12 2.20 -76.80
N TRP A 322 25.55 2.99 -77.72
CA TRP A 322 24.35 2.65 -78.51
C TRP A 322 22.98 2.71 -77.81
N SER A 323 21.87 3.15 -78.39
CA SER A 323 21.50 4.01 -79.52
C SER A 323 19.98 3.86 -79.63
N ARG A 324 19.24 4.94 -79.95
CA ARG A 324 17.89 4.97 -80.58
C ARG A 324 16.73 4.48 -79.70
N LYS A 325 15.50 5.02 -79.72
CA LYS A 325 14.75 6.03 -80.49
C LYS A 325 13.48 6.34 -79.61
N MET A 326 12.95 7.56 -79.56
CA MET A 326 11.69 8.00 -80.21
C MET A 326 10.58 6.91 -80.24
N ASP A 327 9.34 7.10 -79.77
CA ASP A 327 8.39 8.18 -80.03
C ASP A 327 7.25 8.25 -78.98
N ARG A 328 6.64 9.43 -78.85
CA ARG A 328 5.29 9.74 -78.31
C ARG A 328 4.20 9.20 -79.29
N PRO A 329 2.87 9.37 -79.10
CA PRO A 329 2.06 9.76 -77.95
C PRO A 329 0.83 8.83 -77.69
N SER A 330 0.08 9.14 -76.63
CA SER A 330 -1.25 8.61 -76.27
C SER A 330 -2.32 8.73 -77.37
N PRO A 331 -3.42 7.95 -77.23
CA PRO A 331 -4.74 8.45 -77.56
C PRO A 331 -5.72 8.37 -76.38
N THR A 332 -6.54 9.42 -76.30
CA THR A 332 -7.78 9.58 -75.53
C THR A 332 -8.91 8.72 -76.09
N SER A 333 -9.77 8.16 -75.22
CA SER A 333 -11.25 8.10 -75.41
C SER A 333 -11.96 7.22 -74.35
N LEU A 334 -12.74 7.90 -73.49
CA LEU A 334 -14.11 7.59 -73.04
C LEU A 334 -14.46 6.34 -72.18
N VAL A 335 -14.82 6.65 -70.93
CA VAL A 335 -15.93 6.18 -70.06
C VAL A 335 -16.25 4.68 -69.95
N SER A 336 -16.08 4.15 -68.73
CA SER A 336 -17.14 3.41 -68.05
C SER A 336 -16.97 3.49 -66.54
N ALA A 337 -18.05 3.87 -65.86
CA ALA A 337 -18.13 3.97 -64.42
C ALA A 337 -17.98 2.57 -63.81
N VAL A 338 -16.90 2.35 -63.07
CA VAL A 338 -16.82 1.30 -62.06
C VAL A 338 -16.56 1.99 -60.74
N GLN A 339 -17.53 1.83 -59.84
CA GLN A 339 -17.48 2.25 -58.45
C GLN A 339 -16.16 1.76 -57.84
N VAL A 340 -15.34 2.69 -57.36
CA VAL A 340 -14.21 2.38 -56.47
C VAL A 340 -14.80 2.26 -55.07
N PRO A 341 -14.80 1.08 -54.43
CA PRO A 341 -15.04 1.01 -53.00
C PRO A 341 -13.79 1.55 -52.29
N ALA A 342 -14.03 2.29 -51.21
CA ALA A 342 -13.06 2.72 -50.22
C ALA A 342 -12.08 1.59 -49.80
N PRO A 343 -10.85 1.91 -49.36
CA PRO A 343 -9.87 0.90 -48.95
C PRO A 343 -10.41 0.08 -47.78
N SER A 344 -10.71 -1.19 -48.04
CA SER A 344 -11.09 -2.16 -47.02
C SER A 344 -9.87 -2.59 -46.20
N PRO A 345 -10.04 -2.89 -44.90
CA PRO A 345 -8.94 -3.25 -44.01
C PRO A 345 -8.32 -4.58 -44.46
N HIS A 346 -6.99 -4.63 -44.50
CA HIS A 346 -6.22 -5.81 -44.84
C HIS A 346 -6.74 -7.06 -44.11
N THR A 347 -7.33 -7.99 -44.87
CA THR A 347 -7.62 -9.34 -44.37
C THR A 347 -6.27 -10.05 -44.21
N VAL A 348 -5.84 -10.25 -42.96
CA VAL A 348 -4.64 -11.03 -42.66
C VAL A 348 -4.90 -12.48 -43.08
N SER A 349 -4.32 -12.89 -44.20
CA SER A 349 -4.33 -14.28 -44.67
C SER A 349 -3.13 -15.03 -44.09
N CYS A 350 -3.38 -16.19 -43.50
CA CYS A 350 -2.37 -17.05 -42.91
C CYS A 350 -1.47 -17.61 -44.03
N GLN A 351 -0.17 -17.30 -43.98
CA GLN A 351 0.78 -17.75 -45.01
C GLN A 351 1.08 -19.25 -44.99
N TYR A 352 0.63 -19.98 -43.95
CA TYR A 352 0.79 -21.43 -43.87
C TYR A 352 -0.42 -22.21 -44.44
N CYS A 353 -1.65 -21.76 -44.17
CA CYS A 353 -2.86 -22.49 -44.58
C CYS A 353 -3.83 -21.69 -45.46
N ASN A 354 -3.48 -20.48 -45.88
CA ASN A 354 -4.26 -19.58 -46.75
C ASN A 354 -5.69 -19.29 -46.27
N LYS A 355 -5.94 -19.31 -44.95
CA LYS A 355 -7.23 -18.94 -44.33
C LYS A 355 -7.13 -17.57 -43.63
N SER A 356 -8.25 -16.95 -43.31
CA SER A 356 -8.32 -15.63 -42.65
C SER A 356 -7.99 -15.68 -41.16
N HIS A 357 -6.70 -15.78 -40.82
CA HIS A 357 -6.15 -15.61 -39.47
C HIS A 357 -4.66 -15.29 -39.55
N ALA A 358 -4.10 -14.74 -38.48
CA ALA A 358 -2.66 -14.53 -38.34
C ALA A 358 -1.93 -15.85 -38.01
N LEU A 359 -0.64 -15.94 -38.36
CA LEU A 359 0.14 -17.18 -38.28
C LEU A 359 0.31 -17.70 -36.83
N ASP A 360 0.28 -16.80 -35.85
CA ASP A 360 0.29 -17.07 -34.41
C ASP A 360 -0.93 -17.87 -33.93
N VAL A 361 -2.09 -17.72 -34.57
CA VAL A 361 -3.34 -18.45 -34.23
C VAL A 361 -3.56 -19.66 -35.15
N CYS A 362 -2.62 -19.96 -36.06
CA CYS A 362 -2.80 -21.04 -37.03
C CYS A 362 -2.63 -22.43 -36.40
N ARG A 363 -3.74 -23.16 -36.22
CA ARG A 363 -3.75 -24.54 -35.66
C ARG A 363 -2.88 -25.53 -36.45
N LYS A 364 -2.84 -25.41 -37.79
CA LYS A 364 -2.03 -26.31 -38.63
C LYS A 364 -0.53 -26.00 -38.52
N PHE A 365 -0.18 -24.75 -38.24
CA PHE A 365 1.21 -24.35 -38.02
C PHE A 365 1.65 -24.72 -36.60
N SER A 366 0.80 -24.52 -35.60
CA SER A 366 1.09 -24.87 -34.20
C SER A 366 1.23 -26.37 -33.97
N SER A 367 0.63 -27.21 -34.81
CA SER A 367 0.71 -28.68 -34.73
C SER A 367 2.03 -29.25 -35.26
N LEU A 368 2.87 -28.46 -35.95
CA LEU A 368 4.17 -28.92 -36.42
C LEU A 368 5.21 -28.97 -35.29
N PRO A 369 6.18 -29.90 -35.33
CA PRO A 369 7.35 -29.89 -34.44
C PRO A 369 8.08 -28.54 -34.45
N ALA A 370 8.67 -28.13 -33.31
CA ALA A 370 9.38 -26.85 -33.20
C ALA A 370 10.50 -26.67 -34.25
N ASP A 371 11.21 -27.75 -34.56
CA ASP A 371 12.26 -27.75 -35.59
C ASP A 371 11.71 -27.54 -36.99
N GLU A 372 10.57 -28.14 -37.32
CA GLU A 372 9.90 -27.95 -38.60
C GLU A 372 9.31 -26.55 -38.74
N ARG A 373 8.71 -26.01 -37.68
CA ARG A 373 8.25 -24.61 -37.64
C ARG A 373 9.38 -23.63 -37.89
N THR A 374 10.55 -23.88 -37.29
CA THR A 374 11.75 -23.05 -37.46
C THR A 374 12.33 -23.15 -38.86
N LYS A 375 12.38 -24.36 -39.45
CA LYS A 375 12.80 -24.58 -40.84
C LYS A 375 11.86 -23.89 -41.83
N TRP A 376 10.55 -24.00 -41.62
CA TRP A 376 9.55 -23.35 -42.47
C TRP A 376 9.62 -21.82 -42.38
N ALA A 377 9.73 -21.26 -41.17
CA ALA A 377 9.85 -19.82 -40.98
C ALA A 377 11.12 -19.24 -41.64
N ARG A 378 12.23 -19.99 -41.64
CA ARG A 378 13.45 -19.67 -42.40
C ARG A 378 13.21 -19.66 -43.90
N ALA A 379 12.57 -20.69 -44.45
CA ALA A 379 12.32 -20.82 -45.88
C ALA A 379 11.39 -19.72 -46.42
N GLN A 380 10.40 -19.31 -45.64
CA GLN A 380 9.42 -18.28 -46.03
C GLN A 380 9.81 -16.85 -45.61
N SER A 381 11.05 -16.64 -45.13
CA SER A 381 11.54 -15.32 -44.67
C SER A 381 10.62 -14.64 -43.66
N ILE A 382 10.06 -15.43 -42.74
CA ILE A 382 9.20 -14.94 -41.66
C ILE A 382 10.06 -14.56 -40.45
N CYS A 383 9.76 -13.40 -39.87
CA CYS A 383 10.46 -12.93 -38.69
C CYS A 383 10.25 -13.87 -37.49
N PHE A 384 11.32 -14.42 -36.91
CA PHE A 384 11.20 -15.28 -35.72
C PHE A 384 10.68 -14.56 -34.49
N SER A 385 10.71 -13.23 -34.47
CA SER A 385 10.25 -12.41 -33.36
C SER A 385 8.71 -12.27 -33.40
N CYS A 386 8.15 -11.76 -34.50
CA CYS A 386 6.73 -11.40 -34.59
C CYS A 386 5.91 -12.25 -35.58
N LEU A 387 6.50 -13.30 -36.18
CA LEU A 387 5.85 -14.17 -37.17
C LEU A 387 5.26 -13.43 -38.38
N SER A 388 5.75 -12.23 -38.69
CA SER A 388 5.35 -11.42 -39.85
C SER A 388 6.40 -11.47 -40.97
N PRO A 389 5.98 -11.38 -42.25
CA PRO A 389 6.90 -11.28 -43.39
C PRO A 389 7.58 -9.90 -43.47
N GLY A 390 8.69 -9.83 -44.21
CA GLY A 390 9.32 -8.56 -44.63
C GLY A 390 10.48 -8.05 -43.78
N HIS A 391 10.81 -8.70 -42.66
CA HIS A 391 12.00 -8.38 -41.85
C HIS A 391 12.48 -9.59 -41.02
N TRP A 392 13.69 -9.49 -40.44
CA TRP A 392 14.24 -10.53 -39.54
C TRP A 392 14.29 -10.02 -38.09
N SER A 393 14.34 -10.95 -37.12
CA SER A 393 14.43 -10.71 -35.67
C SER A 393 15.39 -9.56 -35.24
N PRO A 394 16.60 -9.38 -35.79
CA PRO A 394 17.47 -8.24 -35.44
C PRO A 394 16.88 -6.86 -35.79
N SER A 395 16.14 -6.78 -36.89
CA SER A 395 15.52 -5.54 -37.38
C SER A 395 14.05 -5.42 -36.97
N CYS A 396 13.58 -6.31 -36.09
CA CYS A 396 12.21 -6.33 -35.60
C CYS A 396 12.01 -5.30 -34.50
N LYS A 397 11.02 -4.43 -34.67
CA LYS A 397 10.61 -3.44 -33.66
C LYS A 397 9.63 -4.01 -32.63
N ALA A 398 9.08 -5.21 -32.87
CA ALA A 398 8.18 -5.88 -31.94
C ALA A 398 8.96 -6.53 -30.78
N PRO A 399 8.46 -6.45 -29.54
CA PRO A 399 9.13 -7.02 -28.38
C PRO A 399 8.90 -8.54 -28.32
N ALA A 400 9.58 -9.34 -29.14
CA ALA A 400 9.55 -10.78 -28.89
C ALA A 400 10.51 -11.16 -27.78
N LYS A 401 9.92 -11.50 -26.65
CA LYS A 401 10.56 -12.26 -25.58
C LYS A 401 9.87 -13.61 -25.57
N CYS A 402 10.63 -14.67 -25.86
CA CYS A 402 10.11 -16.01 -25.65
C CYS A 402 9.73 -16.17 -24.17
N ALA A 403 8.50 -16.59 -23.90
CA ALA A 403 8.03 -16.79 -22.52
C ALA A 403 8.79 -17.92 -21.78
N ILE A 404 9.54 -18.75 -22.51
CA ILE A 404 10.20 -19.96 -21.98
C ILE A 404 11.70 -19.74 -21.72
N CYS A 405 12.44 -19.08 -22.62
CA CYS A 405 13.89 -18.89 -22.46
C CYS A 405 14.36 -17.43 -22.54
N SER A 406 13.41 -16.47 -22.60
CA SER A 406 13.68 -15.03 -22.66
C SER A 406 14.54 -14.54 -23.84
N ARG A 407 14.83 -15.39 -24.84
CA ARG A 407 15.54 -15.03 -26.08
C ARG A 407 14.58 -14.38 -27.10
N ARG A 408 15.16 -13.69 -28.09
CA ARG A 408 14.43 -12.97 -29.17
C ARG A 408 13.83 -13.89 -30.23
N HIS A 409 12.82 -14.66 -29.83
CA HIS A 409 11.96 -15.43 -30.72
C HIS A 409 10.55 -15.59 -30.14
N HIS A 410 9.59 -15.89 -31.00
CA HIS A 410 8.21 -16.17 -30.67
C HIS A 410 8.08 -17.52 -29.97
N SER A 411 7.22 -17.64 -28.95
CA SER A 411 7.08 -18.88 -28.15
C SER A 411 6.74 -20.12 -28.98
N LEU A 412 6.07 -19.95 -30.13
CA LEU A 412 5.80 -21.04 -31.09
C LEU A 412 7.05 -21.58 -31.81
N LEU A 413 8.20 -20.91 -31.72
CA LEU A 413 9.48 -21.38 -32.29
C LEU A 413 10.46 -21.83 -31.22
N HIS A 414 10.03 -21.94 -29.96
CA HIS A 414 10.88 -22.43 -28.88
C HIS A 414 11.16 -23.94 -29.06
N PRO A 415 12.44 -24.39 -29.06
CA PRO A 415 12.77 -25.80 -29.11
C PRO A 415 12.31 -26.49 -27.82
N THR A 416 11.40 -27.45 -27.93
CA THR A 416 11.03 -28.33 -26.82
C THR A 416 12.07 -29.44 -26.74
N PHE A 417 13.05 -29.31 -25.84
CA PHE A 417 13.88 -30.45 -25.46
C PHE A 417 13.05 -31.37 -24.56
N THR A 418 12.38 -32.34 -25.16
CA THR A 418 11.90 -33.54 -24.45
C THR A 418 12.65 -34.71 -25.05
N ASP A 419 13.68 -35.17 -24.33
CA ASP A 419 14.06 -36.58 -24.15
C ASP A 419 15.45 -36.67 -23.51
N VAL A 420 15.51 -36.69 -22.16
CA VAL A 420 16.34 -37.63 -21.38
C VAL A 420 15.67 -37.78 -20.01
N VAL A 421 15.12 -38.96 -19.75
CA VAL A 421 14.71 -39.45 -18.43
C VAL A 421 15.93 -40.05 -17.74
N PRO A 422 16.24 -39.73 -16.47
CA PRO A 422 16.92 -40.66 -15.59
C PRO A 422 15.89 -41.34 -14.70
N SER A 423 15.81 -42.65 -14.87
CA SER A 423 15.05 -43.61 -14.08
C SER A 423 15.41 -43.54 -12.59
N SER A 424 14.40 -43.69 -11.76
CA SER A 424 14.50 -44.00 -10.34
C SER A 424 15.18 -45.35 -10.12
N GLU A 425 16.12 -45.42 -9.19
CA GLU A 425 16.35 -46.60 -8.37
C GLU A 425 16.47 -46.17 -6.91
N ALA A 426 15.65 -46.84 -6.09
CA ALA A 426 15.71 -46.81 -4.65
C ALA A 426 16.76 -47.82 -4.19
N GLU A 427 17.55 -47.47 -3.18
CA GLU A 427 18.18 -48.47 -2.33
C GLU A 427 18.24 -47.97 -0.88
N SER A 428 17.56 -48.73 -0.02
CA SER A 428 17.62 -48.70 1.43
C SER A 428 18.88 -49.42 1.91
N ALA A 429 19.54 -48.89 2.94
CA ALA A 429 20.32 -49.57 3.99
C ALA A 429 21.62 -48.82 4.31
N VAL A 430 21.67 -48.12 5.45
CA VAL A 430 22.30 -48.52 6.74
C VAL A 430 22.19 -47.33 7.68
#